data_AF-A0A1B1A221-F1
#
_entry.id   AF-A0A1B1A221-F1
#
_cell.length_a   1.000
_cell.length_b   1.000
_cell.length_c   1.000
_cell.angle_alpha   90.00
_cell.angle_beta   90.00
_cell.angle_gamma   90.00
#
_symmetry.space_group_name_H-M   'P 1'
#
loop_
_entity.id
_entity.type
_entity.pdbx_description
1 polymer ?
#
loop_
_entity_poly.entity_id
_entity_poly.type
_entity_poly.pdbx_seq_one_letter_code
_entity_poly.pdbx_strand_id
1 'polypeptide(L)' 'MIANKIEVRRTEDGQVMVSKGTWSDTFPEEQREAWAKWYEQMHNDYAYDGYALMAQSLRDLT' A
#
# COMPACT_ATOMS: atom_id res chain seq x y z
N MET A 1 -1.35 16.10 15.33
CA MET A 1 -0.98 14.67 15.33
C MET A 1 -1.07 14.19 13.90
N ILE A 2 0.07 14.00 13.22
CA ILE A 2 0.06 13.56 11.82
C ILE A 2 -0.34 12.10 11.85
N ALA A 3 -1.61 11.82 11.59
CA ALA A 3 -2.09 10.46 11.47
C ALA A 3 -1.28 9.79 10.36
N ASN A 4 -0.57 8.71 10.68
CA ASN A 4 0.04 7.79 9.73
C ASN A 4 -1.04 7.04 8.94
N LYS A 5 -1.98 7.77 8.34
CA LYS A 5 -3.06 7.19 7.56
C LYS A 5 -2.46 6.71 6.26
N ILE A 6 -2.64 5.43 5.99
CA ILE A 6 -2.32 4.82 4.71
C ILE A 6 -3.51 5.09 3.81
N GLU A 7 -3.26 5.68 2.66
CA GLU A 7 -4.26 5.92 1.63
C GLU A 7 -3.83 5.18 0.37
N VAL A 8 -4.73 4.36 -0.15
CA VAL A 8 -4.53 3.63 -1.41
C VAL A 8 -5.64 4.06 -2.35
N ARG A 9 -5.29 4.50 -3.56
CA ARG A 9 -6.25 4.93 -4.57
C ARG A 9 -5.81 4.51 -5.97
N ARG A 10 -6.77 4.31 -6.86
CA ARG A 10 -6.51 4.18 -8.29
C ARG A 10 -6.38 5.58 -8.92
N THR A 11 -5.38 5.80 -9.75
CA THR A 11 -5.19 7.04 -10.52
C THR A 11 -6.02 7.00 -11.81
N GLU A 12 -6.17 8.15 -12.46
CA GLU A 12 -6.88 8.24 -13.75
C GLU A 12 -6.21 7.42 -14.86
N ASP A 13 -4.90 7.20 -14.78
CA ASP A 13 -4.12 6.34 -15.68
C ASP A 13 -4.30 4.83 -15.41
N GLY A 14 -5.14 4.45 -14.44
CA GLY A 14 -5.33 3.05 -14.05
C GLY A 14 -4.19 2.46 -13.22
N GLN A 15 -3.31 3.32 -12.68
CA GLN A 15 -2.27 2.91 -11.75
C GLN A 15 -2.79 2.92 -10.32
N VAL A 16 -2.06 2.28 -9.41
CA VAL A 16 -2.34 2.28 -7.98
C VAL A 16 -1.33 3.19 -7.30
N MET A 17 -1.83 4.14 -6.53
CA MET A 17 -1.03 5.04 -5.71
C MET A 17 -1.25 4.69 -4.24
N VAL A 18 -0.16 4.42 -3.53
CA VAL A 18 -0.13 4.26 -2.08
C VAL A 18 0.54 5.48 -1.48
N SER A 19 -0.05 6.10 -0.47
CA SER A 19 0.54 7.21 0.27
C SER A 19 0.43 7.00 1.77
N LYS A 20 1.49 7.36 2.49
CA LYS A 20 1.56 7.37 3.95
C LYS A 20 2.35 8.59 4.40
N GLY A 21 1.65 9.61 4.89
CA GLY A 21 2.26 10.86 5.33
C GLY A 21 3.01 11.56 4.20
N THR A 22 4.34 11.67 4.31
CA THR A 22 5.20 12.30 3.29
C THR A 22 5.70 11.33 2.22
N TRP A 23 5.42 10.03 2.36
CA TRP A 23 5.84 9.01 1.42
C TRP A 23 4.68 8.63 0.51
N SER A 24 4.93 8.52 -0.78
CA SER A 24 3.96 8.02 -1.76
C SER A 24 4.65 7.24 -2.85
N ASP A 25 4.03 6.17 -3.31
CA ASP A 25 4.50 5.31 -4.39
C ASP A 25 3.37 5.07 -5.38
N THR A 26 3.70 4.95 -6.66
CA THR A 26 2.73 4.73 -7.74
C THR A 26 3.23 3.62 -8.63
N PHE A 27 2.41 2.60 -8.81
CA PHE A 27 2.75 1.42 -9.59
C PHE A 27 1.57 0.92 -10.43
N PRO A 28 1.83 0.17 -11.50
CA PRO A 28 0.77 -0.43 -12.32
C PRO A 28 -0.15 -1.36 -11.51
N GLU A 29 -1.44 -1.38 -11.83
CA GLU A 29 -2.42 -2.25 -11.16
C GLU A 29 -2.08 -3.74 -11.26
N GLU A 30 -1.45 -4.18 -12.35
CA GLU A 30 -0.95 -5.55 -12.52
C GLU A 30 0.03 -5.97 -11.41
N GLN A 31 0.73 -5.02 -10.79
CA GLN A 31 1.66 -5.29 -9.70
C GLN A 31 1.01 -5.18 -8.32
N ARG A 32 -0.26 -4.78 -8.22
CA ARG A 32 -0.96 -4.58 -6.94
C ARG A 32 -0.89 -5.80 -6.04
N GLU A 33 -1.10 -6.99 -6.60
CA GLU A 33 -1.02 -8.24 -5.83
C GLU A 33 0.41 -8.57 -5.38
N ALA A 34 1.41 -8.32 -6.25
CA ALA A 34 2.82 -8.51 -5.92
C ALA A 34 3.26 -7.56 -4.79
N TRP A 35 2.84 -6.29 -4.85
CA TRP A 35 3.08 -5.30 -3.80
C TRP A 35 2.39 -5.69 -2.49
N ALA A 36 1.13 -6.14 -2.53
CA ALA A 36 0.45 -6.62 -1.33
C ALA A 36 1.20 -7.78 -0.66
N LYS A 37 1.69 -8.76 -1.43
CA LYS A 37 2.51 -9.87 -0.90
C LYS A 37 3.85 -9.39 -0.33
N TRP A 38 4.50 -8.44 -1.01
CA TRP A 38 5.75 -7.86 -0.54
C TRP A 38 5.57 -7.15 0.81
N TYR A 39 4.49 -6.37 0.96
CA TYR A 39 4.16 -5.73 2.23
C TYR A 39 3.85 -6.73 3.35
N GLU A 40 3.15 -7.82 3.07
CA GLU A 40 2.97 -8.89 4.08
C GLU A 40 4.30 -9.51 4.50
N GLN A 41 5.20 -9.75 3.54
CA GLN A 41 6.53 -10.26 3.85
C GLN A 41 7.31 -9.27 4.72
N MET A 42 7.30 -7.97 4.37
CA MET A 42 7.90 -6.92 5.20
C MET A 42 7.27 -6.82 6.59
N HIS A 43 5.97 -7.06 6.73
CA HIS A 43 5.33 -7.15 8.04
C HIS A 43 5.89 -8.33 8.86
N ASN A 44 6.07 -9.50 8.25
CA ASN A 44 6.67 -10.65 8.92
C ASN A 44 8.13 -10.40 9.33
N ASP A 45 8.91 -9.70 8.49
CA ASP A 45 10.32 -9.44 8.75
C ASP A 45 10.54 -8.31 9.79
N TYR A 46 9.74 -7.25 9.75
CA TYR A 46 9.94 -6.05 10.57
C TYR A 46 8.90 -5.87 11.69
N ALA A 47 7.89 -6.74 11.78
CA ALA A 47 6.77 -6.67 12.74
C ALA A 47 6.08 -5.30 12.78
N TYR A 48 6.09 -4.56 11.66
CA TYR A 48 5.50 -3.23 11.58
C TYR A 48 4.07 -3.31 11.04
N ASP A 49 3.08 -2.96 11.86
CA ASP A 49 1.65 -3.04 11.51
C ASP A 49 1.26 -2.20 10.29
N GLY A 50 2.02 -1.12 10.01
CA GLY A 50 1.76 -0.30 8.84
C GLY A 50 1.92 -1.07 7.51
N TYR A 51 2.79 -2.09 7.46
CA TYR A 51 2.92 -2.91 6.27
C TYR A 51 1.72 -3.85 6.07
N ALA A 52 1.20 -4.44 7.14
CA ALA A 52 -0.03 -5.24 7.09
C ALA A 52 -1.23 -4.39 6.61
N LEU A 53 -1.34 -3.16 7.13
CA LEU A 53 -2.38 -2.21 6.71
C LEU A 53 -2.24 -1.80 5.22
N MET A 54 -1.01 -1.63 4.70
CA MET A 54 -0.77 -1.36 3.27
C MET A 54 -1.20 -2.55 2.40
N ALA A 55 -0.81 -3.76 2.77
CA ALA A 55 -1.18 -4.98 2.05
C ALA A 55 -2.71 -5.15 1.99
N GLN A 56 -3.38 -4.97 3.13
CA GLN A 56 -4.84 -5.03 3.22
C GLN A 56 -5.51 -3.96 2.35
N SER A 57 -5.07 -2.70 2.46
CA SER A 57 -5.63 -1.58 1.70
C SER A 57 -5.46 -1.77 0.18
N LEU A 58 -4.37 -2.41 -0.24
CA LEU A 58 -4.15 -2.74 -1.65
C LEU A 58 -5.12 -3.80 -2.16
N ARG A 59 -5.47 -4.79 -1.34
CA ARG A 59 -6.44 -5.84 -1.71
C ARG A 59 -7.87 -5.34 -1.69
N ASP A 60 -8.20 -4.50 -0.73
CA ASP A 60 -9.54 -3.92 -0.56
C ASP A 60 -9.86 -2.84 -1.61
N LEU A 61 -8.85 -2.39 -2.38
CA LEU A 61 -9.05 -1.49 -3.51
C LEU A 61 -9.94 -2.19 -4.56
N THR A 62 -11.23 -1.83 -4.58
CA THR A 62 -12.27 -2.41 -5.45
C THR A 62 -12.64 -1.42 -6.55
#